data_AF-A0A643BLH6-F1
#
_entry.id   AF-A0A643BLH6-F1
#
_cell.length_a   1.000
_cell.length_b   1.000
_cell.length_c   1.000
_cell.angle_alpha   90.00
_cell.angle_beta   90.00
_cell.angle_gamma   90.00
#
_symmetry.space_group_name_H-M   'P 1'
#
loop_
_entity.id
_entity.type
_entity.pdbx_description
1 polymer ?
#
loop_
_entity_poly.entity_id
_entity_poly.type
_entity_poly.pdbx_seq_one_letter_code
_entity_poly.pdbx_strand_id
1 'polypeptide(L)'
;SDPYYERCCGGAELSVQPGTDLPYLPSGWRNVISSLVVGQRCELVVWSLRGKAGKTRKFSSGTYPRLEEYRRGIFGDWSNSISSLYCRCPPAGPRP
;
A
#
# COMPACT_ATOMS: atom_id res chain seq x y z
N SER A 1 1.72 11.60 23.37
CA SER A 1 1.73 10.92 22.06
C SER A 1 0.30 10.51 21.75
N ASP A 2 -0.12 10.57 20.48
CA ASP A 2 -1.49 10.18 20.12
C ASP A 2 -1.54 8.64 20.00
N PRO A 3 -2.23 7.93 20.91
CA PRO A 3 -2.36 6.47 20.85
C PRO A 3 -2.99 5.98 19.53
N TYR A 4 -3.60 6.90 18.75
CA TYR A 4 -4.12 6.67 17.41
C TYR A 4 -3.06 6.24 16.38
N TYR A 5 -1.81 6.68 16.52
CA TYR A 5 -0.71 6.32 15.60
C TYR A 5 0.23 5.23 16.17
N GLU A 6 0.24 5.01 17.49
CA GLU A 6 1.12 4.02 18.14
C GLU A 6 0.71 2.55 17.87
N ARG A 7 -0.55 2.31 17.49
CA ARG A 7 -1.07 0.97 17.16
C ARG A 7 -1.14 0.68 15.65
N CYS A 8 -0.46 1.48 14.84
CA CYS A 8 -0.42 1.25 13.41
C CYS A 8 0.12 -0.13 13.06
N CYS A 9 -0.36 -0.65 11.93
CA CYS A 9 0.44 -1.52 11.09
C CYS A 9 0.79 -2.88 11.73
N GLY A 10 0.04 -3.31 12.75
CA GLY A 10 0.20 -4.61 13.37
C GLY A 10 -0.49 -5.75 12.59
N GLY A 11 -0.22 -6.99 13.01
CA GLY A 11 -0.78 -8.19 12.38
C GLY A 11 0.21 -8.86 11.43
N ALA A 12 -0.31 -9.63 10.47
CA ALA A 12 0.53 -10.16 9.39
C ALA A 12 1.04 -9.00 8.53
N GLU A 13 2.26 -9.13 7.99
CA GLU A 13 2.90 -8.12 7.14
C GLU A 13 3.41 -8.72 5.82
N LEU A 14 3.35 -7.93 4.74
CA LEU A 14 3.94 -8.25 3.44
C LEU A 14 4.99 -7.19 3.12
N SER A 15 6.25 -7.55 3.30
CA SER A 15 7.38 -6.71 2.89
C SER A 15 7.54 -6.75 1.37
N VAL A 16 7.64 -5.57 0.74
CA VAL A 16 7.77 -5.41 -0.71
C VAL A 16 9.06 -4.66 -1.02
N GLN A 17 9.94 -5.26 -1.84
CA GLN A 17 11.20 -4.61 -2.21
C GLN A 17 10.99 -3.47 -3.22
N PRO A 18 11.89 -2.49 -3.28
CA PRO A 18 11.92 -1.49 -4.34
C PRO A 18 11.81 -2.11 -5.75
N GLY A 19 10.95 -1.54 -6.60
CA GLY A 19 10.77 -2.01 -7.97
C GLY A 19 9.87 -3.25 -8.11
N THR A 20 9.44 -3.85 -7.00
CA THR A 20 8.59 -5.05 -7.04
C THR A 20 7.23 -4.73 -7.64
N ASP A 21 6.86 -5.55 -8.62
CA ASP A 21 5.60 -5.46 -9.35
C ASP A 21 4.76 -6.72 -9.12
N LEU A 22 3.63 -6.58 -8.42
CA LEU A 22 2.71 -7.67 -8.09
C LEU A 22 1.34 -7.40 -8.74
N PRO A 23 1.16 -7.75 -10.03
CA PRO A 23 -0.17 -7.74 -10.65
C PRO A 23 -1.11 -8.75 -9.99
N TYR A 24 -0.58 -9.79 -9.35
CA TYR A 24 -1.33 -10.79 -8.60
C TYR A 24 -0.70 -10.96 -7.21
N LEU A 25 -1.41 -10.51 -6.17
CA LEU A 25 -0.95 -10.69 -4.79
C LEU A 25 -0.96 -12.17 -4.38
N PRO A 26 -0.10 -12.57 -3.44
CA PRO A 26 -0.18 -13.89 -2.82
C PRO A 26 -1.59 -14.14 -2.25
N SER A 27 -2.02 -15.41 -2.22
CA SER A 27 -3.41 -15.81 -1.97
C SER A 27 -4.04 -15.21 -0.71
N GLY A 28 -3.25 -15.02 0.35
CA GLY A 28 -3.70 -14.45 1.63
C GLY A 28 -3.69 -12.92 1.72
N TRP A 29 -3.21 -12.21 0.69
CA TRP A 29 -2.98 -10.76 0.75
C TRP A 29 -3.96 -9.92 -0.06
N ARG A 30 -4.82 -10.59 -0.84
CA ARG A 30 -5.84 -9.93 -1.66
C ARG A 30 -7.00 -9.47 -0.79
N ASN A 31 -7.37 -8.19 -0.90
CA ASN A 31 -8.54 -7.61 -0.25
C ASN A 31 -8.55 -7.76 1.28
N VAL A 32 -7.37 -7.74 1.92
CA VAL A 32 -7.23 -7.82 3.39
C VAL A 32 -6.30 -6.76 3.97
N ILE A 33 -5.66 -5.97 3.11
CA ILE A 33 -4.71 -4.94 3.53
C ILE A 33 -5.51 -3.75 4.06
N SER A 34 -5.31 -3.42 5.34
CA SER A 34 -5.99 -2.33 6.05
C SER A 34 -5.07 -1.16 6.44
N SER A 35 -3.76 -1.35 6.34
CA SER A 35 -2.74 -0.33 6.62
C SER A 35 -1.52 -0.50 5.71
N LEU A 36 -0.75 0.57 5.51
CA LEU A 36 0.45 0.57 4.68
C LEU A 36 1.56 1.42 5.30
N VAL A 37 2.80 0.99 5.11
CA VAL A 37 3.99 1.82 5.31
C VAL A 37 4.73 1.90 3.98
N VAL A 38 4.95 3.11 3.49
CA VAL A 38 5.71 3.35 2.27
C VAL A 38 7.06 3.94 2.66
N GLY A 39 8.12 3.24 2.31
CA GLY A 39 9.48 3.64 2.61
C GLY A 39 9.84 5.04 2.07
N GLN A 40 10.87 5.65 2.65
CA GLN A 40 11.32 6.97 2.23
C GLN A 40 11.70 7.00 0.75
N ARG A 41 11.29 8.07 0.06
CA ARG A 41 11.49 8.28 -1.38
C ARG A 41 10.79 7.25 -2.27
N CYS A 42 10.06 6.29 -1.71
CA CYS A 42 9.25 5.35 -2.46
C CYS A 42 7.81 5.83 -2.62
N GLU A 43 7.15 5.22 -3.58
CA GLU A 43 5.76 5.39 -3.91
C GLU A 43 5.15 4.02 -4.17
N LEU A 44 3.99 3.77 -3.56
CA LEU A 44 3.23 2.56 -3.80
C LEU A 44 2.01 2.89 -4.65
N VAL A 45 1.95 2.33 -5.84
CA VAL A 45 0.75 2.38 -6.69
C VAL A 45 -0.03 1.09 -6.46
N VAL A 46 -1.32 1.21 -6.19
CA VAL A 46 -2.20 0.07 -5.92
C VAL A 46 -3.44 0.12 -6.78
N TRP A 47 -4.00 -1.07 -7.02
CA TRP A 47 -5.20 -1.26 -7.82
C TRP A 47 -6.23 -2.09 -7.09
N SER A 48 -7.50 -1.79 -7.34
CA SER A 48 -8.62 -2.47 -6.68
C SER A 48 -8.95 -3.84 -7.27
N LEU A 49 -8.48 -4.13 -8.49
CA LEU A 49 -8.65 -5.42 -9.15
C LEU A 49 -7.29 -6.00 -9.55
N ARG A 50 -7.25 -7.32 -9.71
CA ARG A 50 -6.08 -8.08 -10.16
C ARG A 50 -5.63 -7.63 -11.56
N GLY A 51 -4.37 -7.86 -11.88
CA GLY A 51 -3.80 -7.47 -13.18
C GLY A 51 -3.69 -5.95 -13.36
N LYS A 52 -3.60 -5.19 -12.27
CA LYS A 52 -3.53 -3.71 -12.28
C LYS A 52 -4.75 -3.04 -12.93
N ALA A 53 -5.93 -3.54 -12.62
CA ALA A 53 -7.19 -3.04 -13.17
C ALA A 53 -8.07 -2.35 -12.12
N GLY A 54 -9.15 -1.71 -12.57
CA GLY A 54 -10.12 -1.07 -11.69
C GLY A 54 -9.69 0.32 -11.22
N LYS A 55 -9.99 0.67 -9.97
CA LYS A 55 -9.60 1.96 -9.39
C LYS A 55 -8.13 1.89 -8.99
N THR A 56 -7.43 3.02 -9.14
CA THR A 56 -6.00 3.15 -8.86
C THR A 56 -5.79 4.23 -7.83
N ARG A 57 -4.82 4.01 -6.93
CA ARG A 57 -4.35 5.05 -6.01
C ARG A 57 -2.86 4.97 -5.81
N LYS A 58 -2.28 6.13 -5.59
CA LYS A 58 -0.86 6.35 -5.34
C LYS A 58 -0.69 6.79 -3.90
N PHE A 59 0.17 6.10 -3.17
CA PHE A 59 0.59 6.41 -1.81
C PHE A 59 2.05 6.86 -1.86
N SER A 60 2.33 8.07 -1.38
CA SER A 60 3.69 8.60 -1.26
C SER A 60 4.39 8.02 -0.02
N SER A 61 5.66 8.35 0.18
CA SER A 61 6.37 7.94 1.40
C SER A 61 5.64 8.40 2.66
N GLY A 62 5.46 7.50 3.62
CA GLY A 62 4.73 7.79 4.85
C GLY A 62 4.06 6.55 5.45
N THR A 63 3.38 6.77 6.58
CA THR A 63 2.61 5.75 7.29
C THR A 63 1.12 6.02 7.09
N TYR A 64 0.39 4.98 6.71
CA TYR A 64 -1.03 4.99 6.41
C TYR A 64 -1.72 3.98 7.34
N PRO A 65 -2.03 4.37 8.59
CA PRO A 65 -2.49 3.44 9.61
C PRO A 65 -3.86 2.84 9.37
N ARG A 66 -4.72 3.55 8.63
CA ARG A 66 -6.10 3.18 8.38
C ARG A 66 -6.47 3.50 6.96
N LEU A 67 -6.67 2.45 6.16
CA LEU A 67 -7.08 2.65 4.78
C LEU A 67 -8.55 3.06 4.65
N GLU A 68 -9.32 3.01 5.73
CA GLU A 68 -10.71 3.50 5.79
C GLU A 68 -10.82 5.01 5.57
N GLU A 69 -9.77 5.77 5.94
CA GLU A 69 -9.73 7.22 5.78
C GLU A 69 -9.56 7.65 4.32
N TYR A 70 -9.29 6.68 3.44
CA TYR A 70 -8.97 6.93 2.06
C TYR A 70 -10.07 6.44 1.14
N ARG A 71 -10.90 7.37 0.66
CA ARG A 71 -12.02 7.08 -0.23
C ARG A 71 -11.57 6.42 -1.55
N ARG A 72 -12.36 5.45 -2.00
CA ARG A 72 -12.22 4.76 -3.29
C ARG A 72 -13.39 5.10 -4.20
N GLY A 73 -13.48 6.38 -4.58
CA GLY A 73 -14.63 6.91 -5.32
C GLY A 73 -15.79 7.26 -4.40
N ILE A 74 -17.03 7.11 -4.91
CA ILE A 74 -18.25 7.49 -4.19
C ILE A 74 -18.66 6.41 -3.17
N PHE A 75 -18.35 5.13 -3.45
CA PHE A 75 -18.69 4.01 -2.57
C PHE A 75 -17.42 3.35 -2.04
N GLY A 76 -17.23 3.47 -0.73
CA GLY A 76 -16.19 2.78 0.02
C GLY A 76 -14.82 3.46 0.03
N ASP A 77 -13.87 2.75 0.63
CA ASP A 77 -12.52 3.19 0.89
C ASP A 77 -11.49 2.16 0.40
N TRP A 78 -10.23 2.39 0.73
CA TRP A 78 -9.11 1.55 0.30
C TRP A 78 -8.82 0.39 1.26
N SER A 79 -9.46 0.34 2.43
CA SER A 79 -9.35 -0.79 3.34
C SER A 79 -9.89 -2.05 2.69
N ASN A 80 -9.14 -3.14 2.82
CA ASN A 80 -9.50 -4.45 2.30
C ASN A 80 -9.86 -4.45 0.81
N SER A 81 -9.31 -3.50 0.05
CA SER A 81 -9.69 -3.27 -1.35
C SER A 81 -8.52 -3.41 -2.33
N ILE A 82 -7.29 -3.64 -1.84
CA ILE A 82 -6.10 -3.76 -2.68
C ILE A 82 -5.98 -5.18 -3.24
N SER A 83 -5.80 -5.29 -4.56
CA SER A 83 -5.66 -6.57 -5.29
C SER A 83 -4.40 -6.67 -6.15
N SER A 84 -3.74 -5.54 -6.46
CA SER A 84 -2.43 -5.49 -7.12
C SER A 84 -1.64 -4.29 -6.60
N LEU A 85 -0.32 -4.37 -6.69
CA LEU A 85 0.57 -3.27 -6.30
C LEU A 85 1.81 -3.17 -7.19
N TYR A 86 2.41 -2.00 -7.20
CA TYR A 86 3.71 -1.72 -7.80
C TYR A 86 4.45 -0.73 -6.91
N CYS A 87 5.60 -1.15 -6.39
CA CYS A 87 6.48 -0.30 -5.59
C CYS A 87 7.49 0.40 -6.48
N ARG A 88 7.38 1.73 -6.58
CA ARG A 88 8.30 2.59 -7.31
C ARG A 88 9.19 3.28 -6.31
N CYS A 89 10.48 2.98 -6.34
CA CYS A 89 11.47 3.77 -5.63
C CYS A 89 12.49 4.26 -6.67
N PRO A 90 13.12 5.43 -6.45
CA PRO A 90 14.29 5.79 -7.24
C PRO A 90 15.34 4.69 -7.10
N PRO A 91 16.16 4.46 -8.15
CA PRO A 91 17.33 3.59 -8.01
C PRO A 91 18.15 4.07 -6.82
N ALA A 92 18.75 3.14 -6.09
CA ALA A 92 19.66 3.49 -5.00
C ALA A 92 20.77 4.38 -5.58
N GLY A 93 20.64 5.70 -5.39
CA GLY A 93 21.71 6.64 -5.70
C GLY A 93 22.94 6.27 -4.88
N PRO A 94 24.14 6.72 -5.28
CA PRO A 94 25.32 6.51 -4.47
C PRO A 94 25.05 6.99 -3.04
N ARG A 95 25.29 6.12 -2.06
CA ARG A 95 25.27 6.51 -0.65
C ARG A 95 26.36 7.59 -0.48
N PRO A 96 26.04 8.76 0.11
CA PRO A 96 27.06 9.76 0.41
C PRO A 96 28.11 9.21 1.37
#